data_AF-H3NH29-F1
#
_entry.id   AF-H3NH29-F1
#
_cell.length_a   1.000
_cell.length_b   1.000
_cell.length_c   1.000
_cell.angle_alpha   90.00
_cell.angle_beta   90.00
_cell.angle_gamma   90.00
#
_symmetry.space_group_name_H-M   'P 1'
#
loop_
_entity.id
_entity.type
_entity.pdbx_description
1 polymer ?
#
loop_
_entity_poly.entity_id
_entity_poly.type
_entity_poly.pdbx_seq_one_letter_code
_entity_poly.pdbx_strand_id
1 'polypeptide(L)' 'MATHHWLNEVSNVEESKYLKYPLGKVILKSILKFIVFLLVVGLVFALGLIIGYAVIGKGHVWAVFNQDTWRHIMNFLN' A
#
# COMPACT_ATOMS: atom_id res chain seq x y z
N MET A 1 43.81 -26.53 10.74
CA MET A 1 43.22 -25.51 11.64
C MET A 1 43.02 -24.13 10.98
N ALA A 2 43.56 -23.87 9.77
CA ALA A 2 43.43 -22.57 9.09
C ALA A 2 42.14 -22.36 8.26
N THR A 3 41.40 -23.44 7.96
CA THR A 3 40.25 -23.42 7.05
C THR A 3 39.00 -22.76 7.65
N HIS A 4 38.77 -22.90 8.96
CA HIS A 4 37.61 -22.28 9.62
C HIS A 4 37.77 -20.76 9.77
N HIS A 5 38.99 -20.25 9.95
CA HIS A 5 39.26 -18.81 10.00
C HIS A 5 39.01 -18.15 8.64
N TRP A 6 39.51 -18.77 7.57
CA TRP A 6 39.36 -18.25 6.20
C TRP A 6 37.89 -18.19 5.78
N LEU A 7 37.09 -19.24 6.07
CA LEU A 7 35.66 -19.26 5.76
C LEU A 7 34.87 -18.15 6.46
N ASN A 8 35.23 -17.83 7.72
CA ASN A 8 34.58 -16.77 8.49
C ASN A 8 34.90 -15.36 7.96
N GLU A 9 36.10 -15.19 7.39
CA GLU A 9 36.51 -13.91 6.82
C GLU A 9 35.83 -13.69 5.46
N VAL A 10 35.75 -14.73 4.63
CA VAL A 10 35.03 -14.65 3.34
C VAL A 10 33.53 -14.39 3.57
N SER A 11 32.90 -15.05 4.55
CA SER A 11 31.48 -14.82 4.86
C SER A 11 31.21 -13.41 5.41
N ASN A 12 32.05 -12.90 6.32
CA ASN A 12 31.92 -11.53 6.85
C ASN A 12 32.06 -10.45 5.77
N VAL A 13 32.99 -10.64 4.83
CA VAL A 13 33.21 -9.69 3.73
C VAL A 13 31.99 -9.65 2.82
N GLU A 14 31.36 -10.79 2.53
CA GLU A 14 30.13 -10.86 1.75
C GLU A 14 28.96 -10.16 2.46
N GLU A 15 28.71 -10.48 3.73
CA GLU A 15 27.62 -9.90 4.52
C GLU A 15 27.71 -8.37 4.59
N SER A 16 28.92 -7.84 4.84
CA SER A 16 29.17 -6.40 4.87
C SER A 16 28.85 -5.71 3.54
N LYS A 17 29.04 -6.41 2.42
CA LYS A 17 28.72 -5.90 1.08
C LYS A 17 27.22 -5.76 0.90
N TYR A 18 26.44 -6.74 1.36
CA TYR A 18 24.97 -6.70 1.35
C TYR A 18 24.41 -5.64 2.30
N LEU A 19 25.04 -5.44 3.47
CA LEU A 19 24.64 -4.40 4.42
C LEU A 19 25.00 -2.99 3.93
N LYS A 20 25.98 -2.86 3.03
CA LYS A 20 26.46 -1.58 2.48
C LYS A 20 25.76 -1.16 1.19
N TYR A 21 24.94 -2.02 0.58
CA TYR A 21 24.01 -1.52 -0.45
C TYR A 21 23.09 -0.48 0.19
N PRO A 22 22.64 0.55 -0.55
CA PRO A 22 21.68 1.51 -0.04
C PRO A 22 20.28 0.87 0.04
N LEU A 23 20.17 -0.25 0.77
CA LEU A 23 18.99 -1.05 0.99
C LEU A 23 17.86 -0.16 1.53
N GLY A 24 18.20 0.75 2.45
CA GLY A 24 17.27 1.75 2.97
C GLY A 24 16.66 2.63 1.89
N LYS A 25 17.43 3.06 0.88
CA LYS A 25 16.89 3.87 -0.23
C LYS A 25 15.97 3.04 -1.13
N VAL A 26 16.29 1.76 -1.36
CA VAL A 26 15.47 0.85 -2.18
C VAL A 26 14.15 0.53 -1.48
N ILE A 27 14.20 0.15 -0.21
CA ILE A 27 13.03 -0.17 0.62
C ILE A 27 12.14 1.06 0.76
N LEU A 28 12.72 2.23 1.09
CA LEU A 28 11.97 3.48 1.22
C LEU A 28 11.26 3.86 -0.09
N LYS A 29 11.95 3.74 -1.23
CA LYS A 29 11.36 4.00 -2.56
C LYS A 29 10.24 3.02 -2.87
N SER A 30 10.39 1.75 -2.49
CA SER A 30 9.36 0.71 -2.71
C SER A 30 8.11 0.96 -1.86
N ILE A 31 8.28 1.28 -0.57
CA ILE A 31 7.17 1.61 0.34
C ILE A 31 6.43 2.86 -0.15
N LEU A 32 7.15 3.90 -0.56
CA LEU A 32 6.54 5.12 -1.10
C LEU A 32 5.70 4.82 -2.35
N LYS A 33 6.22 3.99 -3.26
CA LYS A 33 5.49 3.58 -4.46
C LYS A 33 4.24 2.77 -4.13
N PHE A 34 4.32 1.90 -3.12
CA PHE A 34 3.17 1.14 -2.63
C PHE A 34 2.09 2.04 -2.02
N ILE A 35 2.47 3.04 -1.20
CA ILE A 35 1.55 4.02 -0.63
C ILE A 35 0.83 4.80 -1.74
N VAL A 36 1.56 5.29 -2.73
CA VAL A 36 0.97 6.01 -3.87
C VAL A 36 0.01 5.10 -4.64
N PHE A 37 0.39 3.85 -4.88
CA PHE A 37 -0.50 2.89 -5.53
C PHE A 37 -1.80 2.68 -4.73
N LEU A 38 -1.70 2.50 -3.41
CA LEU A 38 -2.87 2.34 -2.54
C LEU A 38 -3.79 3.57 -2.58
N LEU A 39 -3.19 4.77 -2.65
CA LEU A 39 -3.91 6.04 -2.75
C LEU A 39 -4.67 6.14 -4.08
N VAL A 40 -4.04 5.75 -5.19
CA VAL A 40 -4.70 5.70 -6.51
C VAL A 40 -5.84 4.70 -6.52
N VAL A 41 -5.65 3.51 -5.97
CA VAL A 41 -6.70 2.48 -5.86
C VAL A 41 -7.87 3.01 -5.03
N GLY A 42 -7.61 3.63 -3.89
CA GLY A 42 -8.63 4.27 -3.07
C GLY A 42 -9.39 5.37 -3.81
N LEU A 43 -8.69 6.17 -4.63
CA LEU A 43 -9.30 7.22 -5.44
C LEU A 43 -10.22 6.64 -6.52
N VAL A 44 -9.78 5.62 -7.25
CA VAL A 44 -10.59 4.92 -8.27
C VAL A 44 -11.80 4.26 -7.62
N PHE A 45 -11.63 3.66 -6.44
CA PHE A 45 -12.73 3.07 -5.68
C PHE A 45 -13.75 4.13 -5.25
N ALA A 46 -13.30 5.27 -4.72
CA ALA A 46 -14.17 6.37 -4.36
C ALA A 46 -14.93 6.92 -5.59
N LEU A 47 -14.24 7.10 -6.72
CA LEU A 47 -14.88 7.51 -7.97
C LEU A 47 -15.91 6.49 -8.44
N GLY A 48 -15.62 5.19 -8.34
CA GLY A 48 -16.56 4.11 -8.65
C GLY A 48 -17.80 4.16 -7.75
N LEU A 49 -17.63 4.41 -6.45
CA LEU A 49 -18.74 4.60 -5.51
C LEU A 49 -19.55 5.86 -5.82
N ILE A 50 -18.90 6.97 -6.16
CA ILE A 50 -19.57 8.22 -6.57
C ILE A 50 -20.41 7.95 -7.82
N ILE A 51 -19.85 7.30 -8.83
CA ILE A 51 -20.55 6.97 -10.08
C ILE A 51 -21.71 6.01 -9.78
N GLY A 52 -21.48 4.94 -9.02
CA GLY A 52 -22.52 3.98 -8.65
C GLY A 52 -23.66 4.65 -7.88
N TYR A 53 -23.35 5.46 -6.87
CA TYR A 53 -24.35 6.15 -6.05
C TYR A 53 -25.07 7.28 -6.80
N ALA A 54 -24.36 8.08 -7.60
CA ALA A 54 -24.96 9.20 -8.32
C ALA A 54 -25.80 8.73 -9.53
N VAL A 55 -25.31 7.76 -10.30
CA VAL A 55 -25.99 7.27 -11.51
C VAL A 55 -27.15 6.35 -11.16
N ILE A 56 -26.97 5.42 -10.21
CA ILE A 56 -28.01 4.43 -9.86
C ILE A 56 -28.92 4.99 -8.76
N GLY A 57 -28.36 5.70 -7.78
CA GLY A 57 -29.09 6.19 -6.60
C GLY A 57 -29.68 7.60 -6.72
N LYS A 58 -29.40 8.35 -7.81
CA LYS A 58 -29.80 9.76 -8.00
C LYS A 58 -29.36 10.69 -6.85
N GLY A 59 -28.40 10.26 -6.03
CA GLY A 59 -27.95 10.97 -4.85
C GLY A 59 -26.79 11.93 -5.13
N HIS A 60 -26.52 12.84 -4.20
CA HIS A 60 -25.47 13.84 -4.34
C HIS A 60 -24.08 13.18 -4.38
N VAL A 61 -23.21 13.58 -5.31
CA VAL A 61 -21.88 12.98 -5.52
C VAL A 61 -20.97 13.00 -4.28
N TRP A 62 -21.16 13.94 -3.36
CA TRP A 62 -20.40 14.02 -2.12
C TRP A 62 -20.97 13.17 -0.98
N ALA A 63 -22.17 12.62 -1.14
CA ALA A 63 -22.86 11.88 -0.08
C ALA A 63 -22.16 10.56 0.28
N VAL A 64 -21.34 10.00 -0.61
CA VAL A 64 -20.56 8.78 -0.34
C VAL A 64 -19.51 8.95 0.76
N PHE A 65 -19.11 10.18 1.07
CA PHE A 65 -18.28 10.50 2.23
C PHE A 65 -19.08 10.70 3.52
N ASN A 66 -20.41 10.74 3.44
CA ASN A 66 -21.28 10.95 4.58
C ASN A 66 -21.67 9.62 5.23
N GLN A 67 -21.53 9.54 6.55
CA GLN A 67 -21.86 8.35 7.34
C GLN A 67 -23.35 7.98 7.24
N ASP A 68 -24.23 8.97 7.07
CA ASP A 68 -25.67 8.74 6.91
C ASP A 68 -26.02 7.97 5.63
N THR A 69 -25.25 8.13 4.55
CA THR A 69 -25.44 7.38 3.30
C THR A 69 -25.14 5.89 3.50
N TRP A 70 -24.11 5.57 4.28
CA TRP A 70 -23.79 4.18 4.63
C TRP A 70 -24.85 3.55 5.53
N ARG A 71 -25.39 4.29 6.50
CA ARG A 71 -26.56 3.84 7.28
C ARG A 71 -27.75 3.52 6.37
N HIS A 72 -28.02 4.37 5.38
CA HIS A 72 -29.11 4.15 4.45
C HIS A 72 -28.90 2.91 3.56
N ILE A 73 -27.68 2.68 3.06
CA ILE A 73 -27.31 1.48 2.29
C ILE A 73 -27.47 0.21 3.15
N MET A 74 -27.01 0.22 4.40
CA MET A 74 -27.15 -0.92 5.30
C MET A 74 -28.61 -1.22 5.64
N ASN A 75 -29.46 -0.19 5.73
CA ASN A 75 -30.90 -0.38 5.90
C ASN A 75 -31.57 -1.03 4.69
N PHE A 76 -31.02 -0.92 3.47
CA PHE A 76 -31.53 -1.64 2.31
C PHE A 76 -31.16 -3.12 2.30
N LEU A 77 -30.07 -3.49 2.97
CA LEU A 77 -29.57 -4.88 3.02
C LEU A 77 -30.16 -5.70 4.17
N ASN A 78 -30.81 -5.03 5.13
CA ASN A 78 -31.47 -5.65 6.28
C ASN A 78 -32.99 -5.72 6.07
#